data_AF-A0A2V2XNJ9-F1
#
_entry.id   AF-A0A2V2XNJ9-F1
#
_cell.length_a   1.000
_cell.length_b   1.000
_cell.length_c   1.000
_cell.angle_alpha   90.00
_cell.angle_beta   90.00
_cell.angle_gamma   90.00
#
_symmetry.space_group_name_H-M   'P 1'
#
loop_
_entity.id
_entity.type
_entity.pdbx_description
1 polymer ?
#
loop_
_entity_poly.entity_id
_entity_poly.type
_entity_poly.pdbx_seq_one_letter_code
_entity_poly.pdbx_strand_id
1 'polypeptide(L)'
;ILKPSGFLILEEIEDYIPGKHSKGGQSQRRYDRIIEQMVEDFYKKVGERASRYFIPLLEEKKLKGILIGGPGYAKLDFVRGDYLDYRLKSLIIGEPYDVSYQGEPGVREIIMKASNAIKGQRYIDAINAVEEFKIHLAKDDGLALYGVNEIKKALEMGAVRRIVILEESSEADELEKLAKSRGAEVHFISSSLPEGEWIKKTFGDAIAILRYRLE
;
A
#
# COMPACT_ATOMS: atom_id res chain seq x y z
N ILE A 1 -0.04 -4.74 -6.88
CA ILE A 1 1.21 -4.30 -7.55
C ILE A 1 1.67 -2.99 -6.93
N LEU A 2 2.94 -2.90 -6.51
CA LEU A 2 3.51 -1.65 -6.03
C LEU A 2 3.88 -0.73 -7.19
N LYS A 3 3.42 0.52 -7.12
CA LYS A 3 3.81 1.62 -8.00
C LYS A 3 4.70 2.61 -7.21
N PRO A 4 5.41 3.53 -7.87
CA PRO A 4 6.29 4.48 -7.17
C PRO A 4 5.58 5.36 -6.11
N SER A 5 4.29 5.63 -6.31
CA SER A 5 3.45 6.59 -5.57
C SER A 5 2.30 5.93 -4.81
N GLY A 6 2.24 4.60 -4.83
CA GLY A 6 1.11 3.87 -4.27
C GLY A 6 1.09 2.41 -4.67
N PHE A 7 -0.07 1.79 -4.63
CA PHE A 7 -0.25 0.41 -5.06
C PHE A 7 -1.62 0.21 -5.71
N LEU A 8 -1.74 -0.88 -6.46
CA LEU A 8 -2.99 -1.32 -7.06
C LEU A 8 -3.35 -2.71 -6.54
N ILE A 9 -4.56 -2.85 -6.02
CA ILE A 9 -5.16 -4.16 -5.73
C ILE A 9 -5.63 -4.76 -7.06
N LEU A 10 -5.14 -5.96 -7.40
CA LEU A 10 -5.50 -6.64 -8.65
C LEU A 10 -6.77 -7.47 -8.50
N GLU A 11 -6.87 -8.21 -7.41
CA GLU A 11 -7.99 -9.07 -7.09
C GLU A 11 -7.99 -9.31 -5.58
N GLU A 12 -9.19 -9.33 -4.99
CA GLU A 12 -9.43 -9.83 -3.64
C GLU A 12 -10.26 -11.10 -3.78
N ILE A 13 -9.79 -12.19 -3.17
CA ILE A 13 -10.45 -13.49 -3.22
C ILE A 13 -10.80 -13.94 -1.81
N GLU A 14 -12.05 -14.32 -1.64
CA GLU A 14 -12.56 -14.89 -0.39
C GLU A 14 -13.05 -16.31 -0.65
N ASP A 15 -12.97 -17.14 0.39
CA ASP A 15 -13.59 -18.45 0.40
C ASP A 15 -14.03 -18.78 1.82
N TYR A 16 -15.11 -19.55 1.93
CA TYR A 16 -15.62 -19.94 3.23
C TYR A 16 -14.84 -21.14 3.74
N ILE A 17 -14.07 -20.96 4.82
CA ILE A 17 -13.35 -22.05 5.49
C ILE A 17 -13.89 -22.20 6.91
N PRO A 18 -14.52 -23.33 7.26
CA PRO A 18 -15.01 -23.56 8.61
C PRO A 18 -13.85 -23.53 9.62
N GLY A 19 -14.06 -22.86 10.75
CA GLY A 19 -13.12 -22.94 11.86
C GLY A 19 -13.04 -24.37 12.43
N LYS A 20 -11.88 -24.74 12.97
CA LYS A 20 -11.73 -26.03 13.66
C LYS A 20 -12.68 -26.09 14.86
N HIS A 21 -13.60 -27.06 14.87
CA HIS A 21 -14.49 -27.29 16.00
C HIS A 21 -13.80 -28.14 17.07
N SER A 22 -13.83 -27.67 18.32
CA SER A 22 -13.23 -28.35 19.48
C SER A 22 -14.10 -29.46 20.09
N LYS A 23 -15.37 -29.58 19.70
CA LYS A 23 -16.27 -30.59 20.31
C LYS A 23 -15.98 -31.97 19.71
N GLY A 24 -15.38 -32.85 20.52
CA GLY A 24 -14.96 -34.18 20.11
C GLY A 24 -16.10 -35.10 19.68
N GLY A 25 -15.79 -36.07 18.81
CA GLY A 25 -16.76 -37.06 18.33
C GLY A 25 -16.20 -38.00 17.25
N GLN A 26 -16.93 -39.07 16.94
CA GLN A 26 -16.51 -40.10 15.97
C GLN A 26 -16.34 -39.55 14.54
N SER A 27 -17.05 -38.47 14.21
CA SER A 27 -16.97 -37.80 12.90
C SER A 27 -15.93 -36.68 12.84
N GLN A 28 -15.28 -36.31 13.95
CA GLN A 28 -14.36 -35.16 14.02
C GLN A 28 -13.23 -35.26 12.99
N ARG A 29 -12.57 -36.42 12.89
CA ARG A 29 -11.50 -36.65 11.90
C ARG A 29 -11.96 -36.48 10.45
N ARG A 30 -13.23 -36.78 10.15
CA ARG A 30 -13.79 -36.58 8.80
C ARG A 30 -13.95 -35.09 8.53
N TYR A 31 -14.48 -34.33 9.48
CA TYR A 31 -14.64 -32.88 9.35
C TYR A 31 -13.29 -32.17 9.25
N ASP A 32 -12.30 -32.55 10.05
CA ASP A 32 -10.95 -31.97 9.97
C ASP A 32 -10.34 -32.14 8.58
N ARG A 33 -10.46 -33.33 7.97
CA ARG A 33 -10.00 -33.58 6.59
C ARG A 33 -10.72 -32.73 5.56
N ILE A 34 -12.04 -32.52 5.73
CA ILE A 34 -12.80 -31.65 4.82
C ILE A 34 -12.30 -30.21 4.94
N ILE A 35 -12.08 -29.72 6.16
CA ILE A 35 -11.53 -28.38 6.40
C ILE A 35 -10.14 -28.25 5.77
N GLU A 36 -9.26 -29.24 5.98
CA GLU A 36 -7.93 -29.28 5.36
C GLU A 36 -8.00 -29.25 3.83
N GLN A 37 -8.89 -30.03 3.22
CA GLN A 37 -9.11 -30.01 1.77
C GLN A 37 -9.60 -28.63 1.28
N MET A 38 -10.49 -27.98 2.01
CA MET A 38 -10.96 -26.63 1.67
C MET A 38 -9.83 -25.60 1.74
N VAL A 39 -8.94 -25.71 2.73
CA VAL A 39 -7.75 -24.85 2.85
C VAL A 39 -6.78 -25.08 1.68
N GLU A 40 -6.49 -26.34 1.36
CA GLU A 40 -5.63 -26.73 0.23
C GLU A 40 -6.16 -26.20 -1.10
N ASP A 41 -7.46 -26.33 -1.35
CA ASP A 41 -8.09 -25.85 -2.58
C ASP A 41 -8.12 -24.32 -2.65
N PHE A 42 -8.30 -23.64 -1.51
CA PHE A 42 -8.13 -22.19 -1.44
C PHE A 42 -6.69 -21.77 -1.78
N TYR A 43 -5.67 -22.45 -1.25
CA TYR A 43 -4.27 -22.16 -1.59
C TYR A 43 -3.96 -22.39 -3.06
N LYS A 44 -4.44 -23.48 -3.67
CA LYS A 44 -4.31 -23.71 -5.12
C LYS A 44 -4.94 -22.58 -5.92
N LYS A 45 -6.15 -22.15 -5.54
CA LYS A 45 -6.86 -21.03 -6.17
C LYS A 45 -6.03 -19.74 -6.08
N VAL A 46 -5.49 -19.40 -4.91
CA VAL A 46 -4.60 -18.25 -4.72
C VAL A 46 -3.36 -18.35 -5.62
N GLY A 47 -2.70 -19.50 -5.65
CA GLY A 47 -1.51 -19.75 -6.48
C GLY A 47 -1.79 -19.64 -7.99
N GLU A 48 -2.93 -20.15 -8.46
CA GLU A 48 -3.37 -20.01 -9.84
C GLU A 48 -3.63 -18.54 -10.20
N ARG A 49 -4.34 -17.79 -9.35
CA ARG A 49 -4.59 -16.36 -9.57
C ARG A 49 -3.30 -15.55 -9.57
N ALA A 50 -2.40 -15.80 -8.62
CA ALA A 50 -1.08 -15.17 -8.60
C ALA A 50 -0.32 -15.44 -9.90
N SER A 51 -0.34 -16.68 -10.39
CA SER A 51 0.31 -17.06 -11.65
C SER A 51 -0.28 -16.32 -12.85
N ARG A 52 -1.61 -16.24 -12.93
CA ARG A 52 -2.33 -15.51 -14.00
C ARG A 52 -1.91 -14.05 -14.11
N TYR A 53 -1.70 -13.37 -12.98
CA TYR A 53 -1.31 -11.96 -12.98
C TYR A 53 0.20 -11.73 -13.07
N PHE A 54 1.01 -12.55 -12.40
CA PHE A 54 2.44 -12.28 -12.21
C PHE A 54 3.35 -12.95 -13.24
N ILE A 55 2.96 -14.08 -13.84
CA ILE A 55 3.75 -14.71 -14.91
C ILE A 55 3.92 -13.78 -16.13
N PRO A 56 2.86 -13.13 -16.66
CA PRO A 56 3.04 -12.18 -17.77
C PRO A 56 4.00 -11.04 -17.40
N LEU A 57 3.88 -10.50 -16.18
CA LEU A 57 4.78 -9.44 -15.71
C LEU A 57 6.23 -9.91 -15.55
N LEU A 58 6.44 -11.17 -15.20
CA LEU A 58 7.76 -11.79 -15.12
C LEU A 58 8.36 -11.97 -16.52
N GLU A 59 7.59 -12.48 -17.48
CA GLU A 59 8.03 -12.70 -18.86
C GLU A 59 8.35 -11.36 -19.56
N GLU A 60 7.59 -10.32 -19.26
CA GLU A 60 7.87 -8.94 -19.69
C GLU A 60 9.04 -8.26 -18.92
N LYS A 61 9.66 -8.96 -17.96
CA LYS A 61 10.75 -8.45 -17.09
C LYS A 61 10.36 -7.20 -16.28
N LYS A 62 9.06 -7.04 -15.99
CA LYS A 62 8.51 -5.95 -15.17
C LYS A 62 8.40 -6.33 -13.70
N LEU A 63 8.27 -7.62 -13.39
CA LEU A 63 8.23 -8.13 -12.01
C LEU A 63 9.64 -8.24 -11.43
N LYS A 64 9.89 -7.55 -10.33
CA LYS A 64 11.20 -7.54 -9.64
C LYS A 64 11.26 -8.44 -8.41
N GLY A 65 10.10 -8.75 -7.84
CA GLY A 65 9.99 -9.53 -6.61
C GLY A 65 8.56 -9.60 -6.12
N ILE A 66 8.34 -10.50 -5.18
CA ILE A 66 7.04 -10.78 -4.57
C ILE A 66 7.19 -10.66 -3.05
N LEU A 67 6.29 -9.91 -2.44
CA LEU A 67 6.12 -9.88 -0.99
C LEU A 67 4.89 -10.70 -0.64
N ILE A 68 4.97 -11.49 0.42
CA ILE A 68 3.86 -12.30 0.92
C ILE A 68 3.63 -11.90 2.37
N GLY A 69 2.38 -11.73 2.78
CA GLY A 69 2.06 -11.47 4.17
C GLY A 69 0.62 -11.84 4.50
N GLY A 70 0.33 -11.90 5.79
CA GLY A 70 -0.96 -12.30 6.31
C GLY A 70 -0.94 -12.54 7.82
N PRO A 71 -2.10 -12.56 8.49
CA PRO A 71 -2.17 -12.88 9.91
C PRO A 71 -1.93 -14.38 10.15
N GLY A 72 -1.26 -14.71 11.26
CA GLY A 72 -1.08 -16.08 11.71
C GLY A 72 -0.27 -16.97 10.76
N TYR A 73 -0.46 -18.29 10.85
CA TYR A 73 0.43 -19.26 10.19
C TYR A 73 0.10 -19.52 8.70
N ALA A 74 -1.07 -19.11 8.21
CA ALA A 74 -1.54 -19.45 6.87
C ALA A 74 -0.57 -19.03 5.75
N LYS A 75 0.12 -17.89 5.90
CA LYS A 75 1.13 -17.42 4.93
C LYS A 75 2.35 -18.34 4.86
N LEU A 76 2.74 -18.94 5.99
CA LEU A 76 3.89 -19.83 6.07
C LEU A 76 3.56 -21.17 5.42
N ASP A 77 2.36 -21.69 5.69
CA ASP A 77 1.87 -22.93 5.09
C ASP A 77 1.71 -22.78 3.58
N PHE A 78 1.20 -21.65 3.10
CA PHE A 78 1.10 -21.34 1.67
C PHE A 78 2.48 -21.32 0.98
N VAL A 79 3.49 -20.67 1.57
CA VAL A 79 4.84 -20.57 0.97
C VAL A 79 5.59 -21.90 1.01
N ARG A 80 5.42 -22.66 2.09
CA ARG A 80 6.02 -24.00 2.23
C ARG A 80 5.38 -24.99 1.27
N GLY A 81 4.08 -24.89 1.04
CA GLY A 81 3.38 -25.67 0.05
C GLY A 81 3.85 -25.39 -1.38
N ASP A 82 3.47 -26.28 -2.29
CA ASP A 82 3.77 -26.20 -3.72
C ASP A 82 2.59 -25.61 -4.51
N TYR A 83 1.98 -24.55 -3.98
CA TYR A 83 0.84 -23.87 -4.61
C TYR A 83 1.25 -22.76 -5.58
N LEU A 84 2.40 -22.13 -5.34
CA LEU A 84 2.90 -21.02 -6.15
C LEU A 84 3.86 -21.55 -7.22
N ASP A 85 3.73 -21.06 -8.47
CA ASP A 85 4.66 -21.40 -9.57
C ASP A 85 6.12 -21.18 -9.12
N TYR A 86 6.98 -22.15 -9.41
CA TYR A 86 8.37 -22.17 -8.95
C TYR A 86 9.15 -20.91 -9.37
N ARG A 87 8.81 -20.32 -10.53
CA ARG A 87 9.42 -19.07 -11.02
C ARG A 87 9.04 -17.90 -10.12
N LEU A 88 7.78 -17.82 -9.69
CA LEU A 88 7.31 -16.81 -8.75
C LEU A 88 7.85 -17.06 -7.33
N LYS A 89 7.90 -18.33 -6.89
CA LYS A 89 8.46 -18.72 -5.58
C LYS A 89 9.92 -18.27 -5.43
N SER A 90 10.72 -18.35 -6.50
CA SER A 90 12.11 -17.86 -6.52
C SER A 90 12.28 -16.34 -6.41
N LEU A 91 11.20 -15.57 -6.59
CA LEU A 91 11.19 -14.11 -6.54
C LEU A 91 10.65 -13.57 -5.20
N ILE A 92 10.33 -14.44 -4.24
CA ILE A 92 9.89 -14.01 -2.91
C ILE A 92 11.05 -13.26 -2.23
N ILE A 93 10.77 -12.04 -1.78
CA ILE A 93 11.73 -11.20 -1.06
C ILE A 93 11.48 -11.35 0.45
N GLY A 94 12.50 -11.82 1.17
CA GLY A 94 12.46 -11.97 2.62
C GLY A 94 11.54 -13.08 3.10
N GLU A 95 11.30 -13.11 4.41
CA GLU A 95 10.31 -14.01 5.01
C GLU A 95 8.90 -13.44 4.91
N PRO A 96 7.84 -14.27 4.95
CA PRO A 96 6.46 -13.80 4.92
C PRO A 96 6.16 -12.84 6.07
N TYR A 97 5.60 -11.67 5.75
CA TYR A 97 5.34 -10.60 6.71
C TYR A 97 4.10 -10.90 7.55
N ASP A 98 4.27 -10.92 8.87
CA ASP A 98 3.14 -10.87 9.81
C ASP A 98 2.43 -9.52 9.69
N VAL A 99 1.11 -9.55 9.55
CA VAL A 99 0.26 -8.36 9.57
C VAL A 99 -0.97 -8.59 10.43
N SER A 100 -1.56 -7.51 10.91
CA SER A 100 -2.68 -7.54 11.85
C SER A 100 -4.02 -7.74 11.15
N TYR A 101 -4.12 -7.35 9.87
CA TYR A 101 -5.36 -7.31 9.12
C TYR A 101 -5.23 -8.00 7.75
N GLN A 102 -6.38 -8.42 7.21
CA GLN A 102 -6.52 -8.94 5.85
C GLN A 102 -6.90 -7.79 4.89
N GLY A 103 -6.90 -8.08 3.59
CA GLY A 103 -7.28 -7.11 2.54
C GLY A 103 -6.28 -5.96 2.39
N GLU A 104 -6.76 -4.83 1.92
CA GLU A 104 -5.96 -3.63 1.67
C GLU A 104 -5.15 -3.10 2.88
N PRO A 105 -5.72 -3.03 4.11
CA PRO A 105 -4.94 -2.61 5.29
C PRO A 105 -3.73 -3.51 5.56
N GLY A 106 -3.88 -4.82 5.35
CA GLY A 106 -2.77 -5.78 5.45
C GLY A 106 -1.70 -5.53 4.38
N VAL A 107 -2.10 -5.27 3.13
CA VAL A 107 -1.16 -4.92 2.04
C VAL A 107 -0.35 -3.68 2.39
N ARG A 108 -0.99 -2.65 2.94
CA ARG A 108 -0.30 -1.43 3.38
C ARG A 108 0.73 -1.71 4.48
N GLU A 109 0.37 -2.53 5.47
CA GLU A 109 1.28 -2.92 6.55
C GLU A 109 2.51 -3.66 6.00
N ILE A 110 2.33 -4.56 5.02
CA ILE A 110 3.45 -5.24 4.33
C ILE A 110 4.36 -4.20 3.66
N ILE A 111 3.79 -3.23 2.93
CA ILE A 111 4.59 -2.20 2.23
C ILE A 111 5.41 -1.38 3.23
N MET A 112 4.82 -0.99 4.36
CA MET A 112 5.51 -0.24 5.42
C MET A 112 6.66 -1.06 6.04
N LYS A 113 6.43 -2.34 6.32
CA LYS A 113 7.48 -3.24 6.87
C LYS A 113 8.57 -3.57 5.85
N ALA A 114 8.21 -3.68 4.58
CA ALA A 114 9.15 -3.97 3.50
C ALA A 114 9.92 -2.75 3.00
N SER A 115 9.60 -1.53 3.49
CA SER A 115 10.17 -0.24 3.10
C SER A 115 11.64 -0.24 2.69
N ASN A 116 12.51 -0.83 3.52
CA ASN A 116 13.95 -0.90 3.30
C ASN A 116 14.36 -1.87 2.18
N ALA A 117 13.55 -2.90 1.90
CA ALA A 117 13.81 -3.94 0.91
C ALA A 117 13.23 -3.63 -0.49
N ILE A 118 12.31 -2.67 -0.60
CA ILE A 118 11.63 -2.32 -1.85
C ILE A 118 11.80 -0.84 -2.21
N LYS A 119 11.52 -0.47 -3.46
CA LYS A 119 11.41 0.94 -3.90
C LYS A 119 10.17 1.67 -3.35
N GLY A 120 9.59 1.18 -2.24
CA GLY A 120 8.41 1.74 -1.58
C GLY A 120 8.67 3.02 -0.79
N GLN A 121 9.93 3.45 -0.68
CA GLN A 121 10.33 4.63 0.09
C GLN A 121 9.50 5.87 -0.27
N ARG A 122 9.32 6.15 -1.56
CA ARG A 122 8.55 7.33 -2.02
C ARG A 122 7.10 7.33 -1.53
N TYR A 123 6.43 6.17 -1.58
CA TYR A 123 5.07 6.03 -1.07
C TYR A 123 5.03 6.24 0.45
N ILE A 124 5.99 5.67 1.17
CA ILE A 124 6.08 5.81 2.62
C ILE A 124 6.36 7.26 3.03
N ASP A 125 7.27 7.94 2.33
CA ASP A 125 7.56 9.35 2.56
C ASP A 125 6.30 10.20 2.29
N ALA A 126 5.52 9.86 1.25
CA ALA A 126 4.24 10.52 0.97
C ALA A 126 3.24 10.31 2.12
N ILE A 127 3.08 9.08 2.62
CA ILE A 127 2.21 8.78 3.77
C ILE A 127 2.66 9.54 5.01
N ASN A 128 3.96 9.56 5.30
CA ASN A 128 4.51 10.31 6.43
C ASN A 128 4.24 11.81 6.31
N ALA A 129 4.34 12.38 5.10
CA ALA A 129 4.00 13.78 4.85
C ALA A 129 2.50 14.04 5.05
N VAL A 130 1.62 13.13 4.64
CA VAL A 130 0.17 13.24 4.90
C VAL A 130 -0.14 13.20 6.40
N GLU A 131 0.52 12.31 7.15
CA GLU A 131 0.36 12.21 8.61
C GLU A 131 0.86 13.45 9.33
N GLU A 132 2.02 13.99 8.95
CA GLU A 132 2.55 15.25 9.48
C GLU A 132 1.58 16.42 9.20
N PHE A 133 1.02 16.50 7.99
CA PHE A 133 0.00 17.50 7.66
C PHE A 133 -1.24 17.37 8.55
N LYS A 134 -1.75 16.16 8.78
CA LYS A 134 -2.91 15.92 9.66
C LYS A 134 -2.64 16.39 11.09
N ILE A 135 -1.41 16.20 11.59
CA ILE A 135 -1.02 16.68 12.93
C ILE A 135 -1.09 18.21 13.00
N HIS A 136 -0.55 18.92 12.01
CA HIS A 136 -0.61 20.37 11.95
C HIS A 136 -2.04 20.90 11.81
N LEU A 137 -2.85 20.24 10.98
CA LEU A 137 -4.26 20.57 10.82
C LEU A 137 -5.04 20.40 12.14
N ALA A 138 -4.80 19.31 12.88
CA ALA A 138 -5.45 19.05 14.15
C ALA A 138 -5.00 20.01 15.28
N LYS A 139 -3.76 20.49 15.22
CA LYS A 139 -3.22 21.46 16.19
C LYS A 139 -3.65 22.90 15.91
N ASP A 140 -4.13 23.19 14.69
CA ASP A 140 -4.43 24.53 14.21
C ASP A 140 -3.26 25.52 14.42
N ASP A 141 -2.03 25.04 14.18
CA ASP A 141 -0.80 25.82 14.40
C ASP A 141 -0.40 26.69 13.20
N GLY A 142 -1.20 26.66 12.13
CA GLY A 142 -1.01 27.45 10.91
C GLY A 142 0.09 26.92 9.98
N LEU A 143 0.59 25.70 10.19
CA LEU A 143 1.60 25.08 9.32
C LEU A 143 1.01 24.16 8.26
N ALA A 144 -0.25 23.73 8.40
CA ALA A 144 -0.98 23.00 7.38
C ALA A 144 -1.58 23.98 6.35
N LEU A 145 -1.18 23.85 5.09
CA LEU A 145 -1.71 24.65 3.99
C LEU A 145 -2.37 23.75 2.93
N TYR A 146 -3.52 24.17 2.43
CA TYR A 146 -4.27 23.45 1.40
C TYR A 146 -4.86 24.44 0.40
N GLY A 147 -5.26 23.92 -0.77
CA GLY A 147 -5.71 24.74 -1.89
C GLY A 147 -4.56 25.08 -2.84
N VAL A 148 -4.76 24.78 -4.13
CA VAL A 148 -3.70 24.90 -5.15
C VAL A 148 -3.17 26.34 -5.25
N ASN A 149 -4.05 27.34 -5.17
CA ASN A 149 -3.67 28.74 -5.31
C ASN A 149 -2.86 29.24 -4.10
N GLU A 150 -3.27 28.88 -2.91
CA GLU A 150 -2.62 29.19 -1.65
C GLU A 150 -1.24 28.55 -1.59
N ILE A 151 -1.16 27.27 -1.98
CA ILE A 151 0.09 26.53 -2.07
C ILE A 151 1.03 27.18 -3.09
N LYS A 152 0.55 27.59 -4.27
CA LYS A 152 1.39 28.31 -5.25
C LYS A 152 2.00 29.59 -4.68
N LYS A 153 1.22 30.41 -3.98
CA LYS A 153 1.73 31.63 -3.33
C LYS A 153 2.78 31.31 -2.26
N ALA A 154 2.51 30.33 -1.42
CA ALA A 154 3.46 29.91 -0.39
C ALA A 154 4.75 29.32 -0.98
N LEU A 155 4.64 28.60 -2.09
CA LEU A 155 5.78 28.08 -2.85
C LEU A 155 6.62 29.22 -3.42
N GLU A 156 6.00 30.24 -4.04
CA GLU A 156 6.70 31.42 -4.56
C GLU A 156 7.52 32.15 -3.48
N MET A 157 6.97 32.22 -2.26
CA MET A 157 7.64 32.78 -1.08
C MET A 157 8.73 31.87 -0.49
N GLY A 158 8.86 30.63 -0.96
CA GLY A 158 9.78 29.63 -0.38
C GLY A 158 9.36 29.15 1.02
N ALA A 159 8.09 29.36 1.40
CA ALA A 159 7.57 29.05 2.73
C ALA A 159 7.22 27.56 2.90
N VAL A 160 7.11 26.79 1.81
CA VAL A 160 6.75 25.37 1.87
C VAL A 160 7.96 24.49 2.20
N ARG A 161 7.78 23.58 3.14
CA ARG A 161 8.75 22.52 3.48
C ARG A 161 8.49 21.27 2.66
N ARG A 162 7.25 20.75 2.70
CA ARG A 162 6.81 19.56 1.98
C ARG A 162 5.50 19.83 1.24
N ILE A 163 5.32 19.24 0.08
CA ILE A 163 4.06 19.23 -0.67
C ILE A 163 3.71 17.80 -1.06
N VAL A 164 2.44 17.45 -0.90
CA VAL A 164 1.85 16.22 -1.41
C VAL A 164 0.86 16.57 -2.51
N ILE A 165 1.07 16.02 -3.69
CA ILE A 165 0.31 16.31 -4.91
C ILE A 165 -0.40 15.04 -5.36
N LEU A 166 -1.67 15.15 -5.77
CA LEU A 166 -2.36 14.04 -6.41
C LEU A 166 -1.80 13.80 -7.81
N GLU A 167 -1.49 12.56 -8.16
CA GLU A 167 -0.98 12.21 -9.48
C GLU A 167 -1.93 12.61 -10.62
N GLU A 168 -3.23 12.59 -10.34
CA GLU A 168 -4.27 12.91 -11.32
C GLU A 168 -4.57 14.41 -11.43
N SER A 169 -3.82 15.27 -10.73
CA SER A 169 -3.96 16.73 -10.79
C SER A 169 -3.47 17.29 -12.13
N SER A 170 -4.26 18.18 -12.73
CA SER A 170 -3.86 18.93 -13.94
C SER A 170 -2.67 19.86 -13.72
N GLU A 171 -2.46 20.32 -12.49
CA GLU A 171 -1.44 21.26 -12.08
C GLU A 171 -0.19 20.58 -11.52
N ALA A 172 -0.14 19.23 -11.53
CA ALA A 172 0.94 18.45 -10.93
C ALA A 172 2.32 18.86 -11.43
N ASP A 173 2.50 18.96 -12.74
CA ASP A 173 3.79 19.32 -13.37
C ASP A 173 4.25 20.73 -12.99
N GLU A 174 3.31 21.67 -12.87
CA GLU A 174 3.59 23.07 -12.52
C GLU A 174 4.00 23.18 -11.06
N LEU A 175 3.21 22.59 -10.16
CA LEU A 175 3.46 22.55 -8.73
C LEU A 175 4.80 21.85 -8.42
N GLU A 176 5.10 20.74 -9.08
CA GLU A 176 6.36 20.02 -8.90
C GLU A 176 7.56 20.89 -9.27
N LYS A 177 7.53 21.54 -10.45
CA LYS A 177 8.63 22.41 -10.90
C LYS A 177 8.84 23.58 -9.95
N LEU A 178 7.76 24.23 -9.55
CA LEU A 178 7.81 25.37 -8.64
C LEU A 178 8.37 24.94 -7.28
N ALA A 179 7.87 23.84 -6.71
CA ALA A 179 8.34 23.28 -5.44
C ALA A 179 9.82 22.91 -5.45
N LYS A 180 10.27 22.19 -6.49
CA LYS A 180 11.69 21.84 -6.63
C LYS A 180 12.58 23.07 -6.76
N SER A 181 12.15 24.09 -7.52
CA SER A 181 12.93 25.32 -7.69
C SER A 181 13.10 26.11 -6.39
N ARG A 182 12.19 25.93 -5.43
CA ARG A 182 12.15 26.61 -4.13
C ARG A 182 12.65 25.72 -2.99
N GLY A 183 13.14 24.52 -3.29
CA GLY A 183 13.71 23.58 -2.32
C GLY A 183 12.68 22.91 -1.41
N ALA A 184 11.43 22.79 -1.85
CA ALA A 184 10.42 22.01 -1.14
C ALA A 184 10.54 20.53 -1.51
N GLU A 185 10.27 19.65 -0.54
CA GLU A 185 10.19 18.20 -0.77
C GLU A 185 8.86 17.86 -1.45
N VAL A 186 8.91 17.18 -2.60
CA VAL A 186 7.72 16.85 -3.40
C VAL A 186 7.39 15.37 -3.27
N HIS A 187 6.15 15.09 -2.88
CA HIS A 187 5.61 13.74 -2.82
C HIS A 187 4.37 13.63 -3.70
N PHE A 188 4.18 12.44 -4.27
CA PHE A 188 3.01 12.12 -5.09
C PHE A 188 2.22 10.99 -4.47
N ILE A 189 0.89 11.08 -4.55
CA ILE A 189 -0.01 10.03 -4.13
C ILE A 189 -1.15 9.89 -5.13
N SER A 190 -1.56 8.65 -5.44
CA SER A 190 -2.73 8.44 -6.29
C SER A 190 -4.01 8.63 -5.51
N SER A 191 -5.00 9.28 -6.11
CA SER A 191 -6.36 9.42 -5.56
C SER A 191 -7.12 8.09 -5.44
N SER A 192 -6.60 7.00 -6.01
CA SER A 192 -7.12 5.64 -5.82
C SER A 192 -6.85 5.05 -4.44
N LEU A 193 -5.96 5.68 -3.65
CA LEU A 193 -5.63 5.27 -2.28
C LEU A 193 -6.43 6.06 -1.25
N PRO A 194 -6.68 5.53 -0.04
CA PRO A 194 -7.46 6.21 0.99
C PRO A 194 -6.98 7.63 1.33
N GLU A 195 -5.66 7.85 1.45
CA GLU A 195 -5.10 9.19 1.69
C GLU A 195 -5.30 10.13 0.51
N GLY A 196 -5.12 9.63 -0.71
CA GLY A 196 -5.31 10.44 -1.92
C GLY A 196 -6.77 10.81 -2.11
N GLU A 197 -7.69 9.88 -1.84
CA GLU A 197 -9.13 10.13 -1.87
C GLU A 197 -9.54 11.16 -0.81
N TRP A 198 -8.99 11.05 0.41
CA TRP A 198 -9.20 12.04 1.46
C TRP A 198 -8.70 13.42 1.05
N ILE A 199 -7.50 13.52 0.48
CA ILE A 199 -6.98 14.79 -0.06
C ILE A 199 -7.93 15.34 -1.13
N LYS A 200 -8.34 14.50 -2.09
CA LYS A 200 -9.22 14.91 -3.19
C LYS A 200 -10.54 15.47 -2.69
N LYS A 201 -11.17 14.78 -1.74
CA LYS A 201 -12.49 15.13 -1.22
C LYS A 201 -12.46 16.36 -0.31
N THR A 202 -11.40 16.56 0.46
CA THR A 202 -11.36 17.60 1.51
C THR A 202 -10.60 18.85 1.08
N PHE A 203 -9.53 18.71 0.29
CA PHE A 203 -8.57 19.79 0.01
C PHE A 203 -8.35 20.06 -1.47
N GLY A 204 -8.97 19.26 -2.36
CA GLY A 204 -8.73 19.34 -3.80
C GLY A 204 -7.47 18.57 -4.18
N ASP A 205 -6.54 19.21 -4.89
CA ASP A 205 -5.49 18.46 -5.60
C ASP A 205 -4.12 18.40 -4.92
N ALA A 206 -3.92 19.17 -3.86
CA ALA A 206 -2.66 19.19 -3.13
C ALA A 206 -2.83 19.68 -1.69
N ILE A 207 -1.91 19.22 -0.84
CA ILE A 207 -1.69 19.73 0.52
C ILE A 207 -0.21 20.05 0.71
N ALA A 208 0.09 20.98 1.61
CA ALA A 208 1.44 21.41 1.89
C ALA A 208 1.67 21.64 3.38
N ILE A 209 2.92 21.48 3.80
CA ILE A 209 3.40 21.77 5.15
C ILE A 209 4.38 22.93 5.04
N LEU A 210 4.12 23.98 5.81
CA LEU A 210 4.94 25.19 5.82
C LEU A 210 6.15 25.04 6.74
N ARG A 211 7.20 25.80 6.45
CA ARG A 211 8.40 25.97 7.28
C ARG A 211 8.12 26.87 8.48
N TYR A 212 7.21 27.82 8.30
CA TYR A 212 6.77 28.80 9.28
C TYR A 212 5.35 29.25 8.93
N ARG A 213 4.61 29.73 9.92
CA ARG A 213 3.25 30.24 9.73
C ARG A 213 3.27 31.49 8.85
N LEU A 214 2.35 31.56 7.89
CA LEU A 214 2.12 32.76 7.09
C LEU A 214 1.20 33.70 7.88
N GLU A 215 1.60 34.97 8.00
CA GLU A 215 0.80 36.05 8.60
C GLU A 215 -0.10 36.73 7.56
#